data_AF-A0A816S412-F1
#
_entry.id   AF-A0A816S412-F1
#
_cell.length_a   1.000
_cell.length_b   1.000
_cell.length_c   1.000
_cell.angle_alpha   90.00
_cell.angle_beta   90.00
_cell.angle_gamma   90.00
#
_symmetry.space_group_name_H-M   'P 1'
#
loop_
_entity.id
_entity.type
_entity.pdbx_description
1 polymer ?
#
loop_
_entity_poly.entity_id
_entity_poly.type
_entity_poly.pdbx_seq_one_letter_code
_entity_poly.pdbx_strand_id
1 'polypeptide(L)'
;MMKFSLCKRGVKLINVARGEIIDEKSLVNALNCGQCGGTALDVFEKEPPIDMKLIQHPLTICTPHFGASTREAQKRVAIDLVQQIIDFKEHSLIGVANGSAVTSQFGQENRSILLLCKRLGQIIGASSTTIPTEISLSLNRKSKFLFSLTIIKKINSLFFIFIFRCSIKSFI
;
A
#
# COMPACT_ATOMS: atom_id res chain seq x y z
N MET A 1 16.08 -0.28 2.70
CA MET A 1 16.65 0.58 3.76
C MET A 1 17.67 1.54 3.15
N MET A 2 17.65 2.81 3.58
CA MET A 2 18.50 3.87 3.03
C MET A 2 19.99 3.61 3.29
N LYS A 3 20.85 3.81 2.28
CA LYS A 3 22.32 3.68 2.40
C LYS A 3 22.97 5.07 2.37
N PHE A 4 23.29 5.62 3.55
CA PHE A 4 23.86 6.97 3.68
C PHE A 4 25.18 7.17 2.95
N SER A 5 25.98 6.11 2.75
CA SER A 5 27.25 6.15 2.02
C SER A 5 27.11 6.50 0.53
N LEU A 6 25.94 6.26 -0.05
CA LEU A 6 25.65 6.62 -1.45
C LEU A 6 25.14 8.06 -1.59
N CYS A 7 24.83 8.72 -0.47
CA CYS A 7 24.37 10.10 -0.48
C CYS A 7 25.54 11.07 -0.57
N LYS A 8 25.25 12.30 -1.01
CA LYS A 8 26.19 13.41 -0.88
C LYS A 8 26.47 13.66 0.60
N ARG A 9 27.72 13.98 0.93
CA ARG A 9 28.12 14.34 2.30
C ARG A 9 27.38 15.61 2.74
N GLY A 10 26.88 15.62 3.97
CA GLY A 10 26.05 16.71 4.49
C GLY A 10 24.57 16.65 4.06
N VAL A 11 24.08 15.52 3.53
CA VAL A 11 22.67 15.38 3.13
C VAL A 11 21.73 15.64 4.32
N LYS A 12 20.61 16.31 4.08
CA LYS A 12 19.55 16.49 5.08
C LYS A 12 18.40 15.53 4.80
N LEU A 13 17.89 14.89 5.85
CA LEU A 13 16.86 13.85 5.74
C LEU A 13 15.58 14.27 6.44
N ILE A 14 14.43 14.13 5.78
CA ILE A 14 13.12 14.36 6.39
C ILE A 14 12.30 13.09 6.25
N ASN A 15 11.76 12.55 7.36
CA ASN A 15 10.85 11.41 7.35
C ASN A 15 9.57 11.71 8.11
N VAL A 16 8.46 11.75 7.38
CA VAL A 16 7.10 11.97 7.88
C VAL A 16 6.15 10.86 7.40
N ALA A 17 6.72 9.73 6.93
CA ALA A 17 5.96 8.66 6.29
C ALA A 17 5.76 7.46 7.24
N ARG A 18 6.81 6.67 7.47
CA ARG A 18 6.83 5.54 8.42
C ARG A 18 8.20 5.41 9.05
N GLY A 19 8.27 5.02 10.32
CA GLY A 19 9.53 4.85 11.04
C GLY A 19 10.47 3.84 10.39
N GLU A 20 9.93 2.67 10.01
CA GLU A 20 10.64 1.51 9.45
C GLU A 20 11.38 1.76 8.11
N ILE A 21 11.20 2.93 7.49
CA ILE A 21 11.85 3.27 6.23
C ILE A 21 13.37 3.47 6.42
N ILE A 22 13.78 3.96 7.59
CA ILE A 22 15.16 4.32 7.91
C ILE A 22 15.57 3.55 9.16
N ASP A 23 16.74 2.90 9.11
CA ASP A 23 17.36 2.36 10.32
C ASP A 23 17.91 3.49 11.18
N GLU A 24 17.30 3.65 12.35
CA GLU A 24 17.60 4.72 13.29
C GLU A 24 19.07 4.70 13.75
N LYS A 25 19.67 3.51 13.90
CA LYS A 25 21.08 3.38 14.31
C LYS A 25 22.03 3.90 13.23
N SER A 26 21.78 3.53 11.97
CA SER A 26 22.53 4.05 10.84
C SER A 26 22.40 5.56 10.69
N LEU A 27 21.21 6.12 10.97
CA LEU A 27 20.98 7.56 10.94
C LEU A 27 21.79 8.30 12.03
N VAL A 28 21.78 7.81 13.28
CA VAL A 28 22.61 8.38 14.35
C VAL A 28 24.09 8.38 13.96
N ASN A 29 24.59 7.26 13.42
CA ASN A 29 25.98 7.18 12.98
C ASN A 29 26.29 8.15 11.83
N ALA A 30 25.37 8.28 10.86
CA ALA A 30 25.53 9.20 9.74
C ALA A 30 25.53 10.67 10.18
N LEU A 31 24.75 11.02 11.20
CA LEU A 31 24.76 12.35 11.81
C LEU A 31 26.10 12.61 12.52
N ASN A 32 26.56 11.66 13.35
CA ASN A 32 27.81 11.79 14.10
C ASN A 32 29.05 11.94 13.20
N CYS A 33 29.12 11.24 12.07
CA CYS A 33 30.25 11.34 11.13
C CYS A 33 30.11 12.50 10.11
N GLY A 34 29.01 13.25 10.16
CA GLY A 34 28.69 14.35 9.24
C GLY A 34 28.34 13.91 7.83
N GLN A 35 28.09 12.61 7.60
CA GLN A 35 27.55 12.13 6.33
C GLN A 35 26.12 12.69 6.13
N CYS A 36 25.33 12.72 7.20
CA CYS A 36 24.08 13.45 7.28
C CYS A 36 24.31 14.78 8.01
N GLY A 37 23.94 15.89 7.38
CA GLY A 37 24.07 17.25 7.95
C GLY A 37 22.92 17.66 8.85
N GLY A 38 21.93 16.79 9.03
CA GLY A 38 20.78 17.01 9.92
C GLY A 38 19.54 16.24 9.47
N THR A 39 18.60 16.03 10.39
CA THR A 39 17.37 15.30 10.09
C THR A 39 16.14 15.89 10.78
N ALA A 40 14.98 15.70 10.18
CA ALA A 40 13.68 15.98 10.80
C ALA A 40 12.79 14.73 10.73
N LEU A 41 12.27 14.28 11.87
CA LEU A 41 11.52 13.04 12.00
C LEU A 41 10.17 13.29 12.68
N ASP A 42 9.08 12.81 12.08
CA ASP A 42 7.76 12.77 12.74
C ASP A 42 7.40 11.34 13.22
N VAL A 43 8.10 10.34 12.70
CA VAL A 43 7.79 8.91 12.88
C VAL A 43 9.04 8.14 13.32
N PHE A 44 8.84 7.10 14.12
CA PHE A 44 9.91 6.27 14.70
C PHE A 44 9.61 4.79 14.49
N GLU A 45 10.64 3.93 14.45
CA GLU A 45 10.46 2.48 14.30
C GLU A 45 9.56 1.90 15.39
N LYS A 46 9.71 2.41 16.61
CA LYS A 46 8.84 2.09 17.74
C LYS A 46 8.28 3.36 18.33
N GLU A 47 6.97 3.38 18.49
CA GLU A 47 6.24 4.51 19.05
C GLU A 47 5.43 4.05 20.28
N PRO A 48 5.62 4.66 21.47
CA PRO A 48 6.55 5.76 21.77
C PRO A 48 8.03 5.36 21.66
N PRO A 49 8.92 6.28 21.23
CA PRO A 49 10.34 6.00 21.07
C PRO A 49 11.01 5.69 22.42
N ILE A 50 11.81 4.63 22.43
CA ILE A 50 12.58 4.19 23.61
C ILE A 50 14.01 4.73 23.56
N ASP A 51 14.64 4.71 22.38
CA ASP A 51 15.98 5.28 22.20
C ASP A 51 15.86 6.79 21.98
N MET A 52 16.33 7.56 22.95
CA MET A 52 16.28 9.02 22.92
C MET A 52 17.42 9.65 22.12
N LYS A 53 18.37 8.87 21.58
CA LYS A 53 19.54 9.41 20.86
C LYS A 53 19.15 10.33 19.72
N LEU A 54 18.18 9.94 18.87
CA LEU A 54 17.75 10.79 17.76
C LEU A 54 17.05 12.05 18.26
N ILE A 55 16.16 11.91 19.25
CA ILE A 55 15.38 13.02 19.82
C ILE A 55 16.30 14.05 20.49
N GLN A 56 17.36 13.60 21.15
CA GLN A 56 18.31 14.46 21.86
C GLN A 56 19.47 14.93 20.97
N HIS A 57 19.57 14.45 19.74
CA HIS A 57 20.69 14.81 18.86
C HIS A 57 20.57 16.27 18.41
N PRO A 58 21.64 17.09 18.51
CA PRO A 58 21.58 18.54 18.26
C PRO A 58 21.25 18.91 16.80
N LEU A 59 21.49 18.00 15.86
CA LEU A 59 21.16 18.16 14.43
C LEU A 59 19.83 17.52 14.04
N THR A 60 18.99 17.16 15.02
CA THR A 60 17.72 16.48 14.78
C THR A 60 16.56 17.33 15.29
N ILE A 61 15.50 17.41 14.48
CA ILE A 61 14.21 17.98 14.85
C ILE A 61 13.20 16.83 14.90
N CYS A 62 12.44 16.71 15.98
CA CYS A 62 11.44 15.66 16.10
C CYS A 62 10.06 16.23 16.42
N THR A 63 9.04 15.64 15.81
CA THR A 63 7.63 15.83 16.17
C THR A 63 6.99 14.47 16.48
N PRO A 64 5.99 14.40 17.37
CA PRO A 64 5.42 13.12 17.81
C PRO A 64 4.23 12.69 16.92
N HIS A 65 4.51 12.20 15.71
CA HIS A 65 3.55 11.62 14.77
C HIS A 65 2.30 12.51 14.53
N PHE A 66 2.56 13.77 14.19
CA PHE A 66 1.53 14.80 14.03
C PHE A 66 1.04 14.98 12.59
N GLY A 67 1.52 14.22 11.62
CA GLY A 67 1.13 14.38 10.21
C GLY A 67 -0.39 14.42 9.96
N ALA A 68 -1.20 13.73 10.77
CA ALA A 68 -2.67 13.70 10.66
C ALA A 68 -3.41 14.52 11.74
N SER A 69 -2.71 15.25 12.60
CA SER A 69 -3.29 15.92 13.79
C SER A 69 -3.85 17.31 13.52
N THR A 70 -4.19 17.63 12.26
CA THR A 70 -4.83 18.91 11.90
C THR A 70 -6.35 18.83 12.02
N ARG A 71 -7.00 19.97 12.32
CA ARG A 71 -8.46 20.05 12.46
C ARG A 71 -9.16 19.62 11.17
N GLU A 72 -8.61 20.00 10.03
CA GLU A 72 -9.12 19.69 8.69
C GLU A 72 -9.01 18.20 8.39
N ALA A 73 -7.88 17.57 8.70
CA ALA A 73 -7.68 16.13 8.48
C ALA A 73 -8.62 15.31 9.37
N GLN A 74 -8.70 15.63 10.66
CA GLN A 74 -9.60 14.95 11.60
C GLN A 74 -11.07 15.12 11.19
N LYS A 75 -11.48 16.32 10.76
CA LYS A 75 -12.83 16.56 10.25
C LYS A 75 -13.12 15.74 8.98
N ARG A 76 -12.18 15.68 8.04
CA ARG A 76 -12.34 14.87 6.81
C ARG A 76 -12.51 13.40 7.14
N VAL A 77 -11.63 12.84 7.98
CA VAL A 77 -11.71 11.44 8.41
C VAL A 77 -13.06 11.13 9.07
N ALA A 78 -13.56 12.04 9.92
CA ALA A 78 -14.86 11.87 10.55
C ALA A 78 -16.02 11.85 9.54
N ILE A 79 -16.00 12.75 8.54
CA ILE A 79 -17.00 12.79 7.47
C ILE A 79 -16.94 11.51 6.63
N ASP A 80 -15.75 11.10 6.21
CA ASP A 80 -15.55 9.90 5.40
C ASP A 80 -16.05 8.64 6.12
N LEU A 81 -15.81 8.54 7.43
CA LEU A 81 -16.28 7.42 8.25
C LEU A 81 -17.81 7.41 8.38
N VAL A 82 -18.44 8.56 8.62
CA VAL A 82 -19.91 8.67 8.69
C VAL A 82 -20.53 8.31 7.35
N GLN A 83 -19.96 8.77 6.24
CA GLN A 83 -20.44 8.44 4.91
C GLN A 83 -20.37 6.92 4.64
N GLN A 84 -19.26 6.27 5.02
CA GLN A 84 -19.12 4.82 4.91
C GLN A 84 -20.16 4.04 5.72
N ILE A 85 -20.57 4.55 6.89
CA ILE A 85 -21.62 3.92 7.71
C ILE A 85 -23.00 4.07 7.05
N ILE A 86 -23.31 5.23 6.49
CA ILE A 86 -24.56 5.48 5.76
C ILE A 86 -24.63 4.57 4.52
N ASP A 87 -23.54 4.53 3.77
CA ASP A 87 -23.43 3.78 2.51
C ASP A 87 -23.44 2.26 2.72
N PHE A 88 -23.13 1.77 3.93
CA PHE A 88 -23.03 0.35 4.24
C PHE A 88 -24.26 -0.47 3.84
N LYS A 89 -25.45 0.13 3.85
CA LYS A 89 -26.71 -0.57 3.57
C LYS A 89 -27.03 -0.67 2.07
N GLU A 90 -26.59 0.27 1.25
CA GLU A 90 -27.02 0.39 -0.15
C GLU A 90 -25.86 0.35 -1.17
N HIS A 91 -24.61 0.48 -0.72
CA HIS A 91 -23.44 0.61 -1.59
C HIS A 91 -22.27 -0.28 -1.17
N SER A 92 -21.31 -0.42 -2.08
CA SER A 92 -20.06 -1.13 -1.82
C SER A 92 -19.19 -0.32 -0.86
N LEU A 93 -18.69 -0.94 0.20
CA LEU A 93 -17.72 -0.29 1.08
C LEU A 93 -16.40 -0.01 0.33
N ILE A 94 -15.93 1.23 0.39
CA ILE A 94 -14.64 1.66 -0.18
C ILE A 94 -13.63 1.82 0.97
N GLY A 95 -12.36 1.45 0.74
CA GLY A 95 -11.29 1.70 1.71
C GLY A 95 -11.27 0.76 2.93
N VAL A 96 -11.91 -0.42 2.84
CA VAL A 96 -11.94 -1.39 3.95
C VAL A 96 -10.56 -1.99 4.19
N ALA A 97 -9.87 -1.53 5.24
CA ALA A 97 -8.56 -2.04 5.63
C ALA A 97 -8.59 -3.51 6.09
N ASN A 98 -9.71 -3.94 6.70
CA ASN A 98 -9.92 -5.29 7.21
C ASN A 98 -10.94 -6.08 6.37
N GLY A 99 -10.87 -5.94 5.04
CA GLY A 99 -11.81 -6.61 4.14
C GLY A 99 -11.89 -8.13 4.36
N SER A 100 -10.82 -8.77 4.85
CA SER A 100 -10.79 -10.19 5.24
C SER A 100 -11.70 -10.56 6.42
N ALA A 101 -11.94 -9.64 7.37
CA ALA A 101 -12.89 -9.82 8.47
C ALA A 101 -14.34 -9.67 8.00
N VAL A 102 -14.57 -8.80 7.00
CA VAL A 102 -15.83 -8.75 6.24
C VAL A 102 -15.97 -10.01 5.37
N THR A 103 -14.84 -10.56 4.90
CA THR A 103 -14.82 -11.77 4.07
C THR A 103 -15.25 -13.03 4.80
N SER A 104 -15.12 -13.09 6.13
CA SER A 104 -15.70 -14.20 6.92
C SER A 104 -17.22 -14.26 6.88
N GLN A 105 -17.91 -13.20 6.44
CA GLN A 105 -19.35 -13.26 6.15
C GLN A 105 -19.67 -13.84 4.76
N PHE A 106 -18.68 -13.95 3.87
CA PHE A 106 -18.84 -14.68 2.61
C PHE A 106 -18.57 -16.18 2.84
N GLY A 107 -19.37 -17.05 2.22
CA GLY A 107 -19.28 -18.51 2.41
C GLY A 107 -17.87 -19.09 2.20
N GLN A 108 -17.57 -20.22 2.84
CA GLN A 108 -16.22 -20.84 2.86
C GLN A 108 -15.56 -20.97 1.47
N GLU A 109 -16.34 -21.20 0.42
CA GLU A 109 -15.86 -21.33 -0.97
C GLU A 109 -15.17 -20.05 -1.49
N ASN A 110 -15.65 -18.86 -1.09
CA ASN A 110 -15.09 -17.59 -1.56
C ASN A 110 -13.71 -17.32 -0.97
N ARG A 111 -13.41 -17.85 0.23
CA ARG A 111 -12.12 -17.69 0.89
C ARG A 111 -10.97 -18.32 0.08
N SER A 112 -11.20 -19.53 -0.46
CA SER A 112 -10.21 -20.25 -1.25
C SER A 112 -9.91 -19.55 -2.58
N ILE A 113 -10.95 -19.04 -3.25
CA ILE A 113 -10.79 -18.28 -4.50
C ILE A 113 -10.06 -16.96 -4.26
N LEU A 114 -10.41 -16.21 -3.20
CA LEU A 114 -9.72 -14.96 -2.85
C LEU A 114 -8.24 -15.18 -2.52
N LEU A 115 -7.93 -16.25 -1.78
CA LEU A 115 -6.55 -16.62 -1.49
C LEU A 115 -5.78 -16.98 -2.77
N LEU A 116 -6.42 -17.73 -3.68
CA LEU A 116 -5.83 -18.07 -4.97
C LEU A 116 -5.56 -16.81 -5.81
N CYS A 117 -6.55 -15.91 -5.95
CA CYS A 117 -6.39 -14.64 -6.64
C CYS A 117 -5.26 -13.79 -6.05
N LYS A 118 -5.16 -13.73 -4.72
CA LYS A 118 -4.06 -13.03 -4.03
C LYS A 118 -2.70 -13.63 -4.39
N ARG A 119 -2.56 -14.95 -4.35
CA ARG A 119 -1.31 -15.65 -4.69
C ARG A 119 -0.95 -15.48 -6.16
N LEU A 120 -1.92 -15.58 -7.06
CA LEU A 120 -1.71 -15.31 -8.49
C LEU A 120 -1.23 -13.87 -8.71
N GLY A 121 -1.87 -12.89 -8.05
CA GLY A 121 -1.43 -11.49 -8.06
C GLY A 121 0.01 -11.30 -7.60
N GLN A 122 0.43 -11.99 -6.54
CA GLN A 122 1.81 -11.97 -6.05
C GLN A 122 2.81 -12.57 -7.06
N ILE A 123 2.45 -13.70 -7.69
CA ILE A 123 3.28 -14.33 -8.72
C ILE A 123 3.45 -13.40 -9.93
N ILE A 124 2.34 -12.81 -10.41
CA ILE A 124 2.37 -11.86 -11.53
C ILE A 124 3.24 -10.65 -11.18
N GLY A 125 3.04 -10.08 -9.98
CA GLY A 125 3.81 -8.93 -9.51
C GLY A 125 5.31 -9.22 -9.42
N ALA A 126 5.69 -10.42 -8.97
CA ALA A 126 7.09 -10.85 -8.88
C ALA A 126 7.71 -11.22 -10.24
N SER A 127 6.89 -11.70 -11.18
CA SER A 127 7.36 -12.19 -12.50
C SER A 127 7.34 -11.10 -13.57
N SER A 128 6.59 -10.02 -13.35
CA SER A 128 6.48 -8.93 -14.30
C SER A 128 7.70 -8.02 -14.24
N THR A 129 8.29 -7.72 -15.41
CA THR A 129 9.41 -6.77 -15.53
C THR A 129 8.97 -5.31 -15.50
N THR A 130 7.67 -5.05 -15.62
CA THR A 130 7.07 -3.72 -15.61
C THR A 130 5.81 -3.70 -14.76
N ILE A 131 5.43 -2.53 -14.23
CA ILE A 131 4.17 -2.41 -13.48
C ILE A 131 3.00 -2.63 -14.45
N PRO A 132 2.17 -3.69 -14.27
CA PRO A 132 1.05 -3.95 -15.16
C PRO A 132 0.01 -2.82 -15.04
N THR A 133 -0.49 -2.34 -16.17
CA THR A 133 -1.49 -1.26 -16.23
C THR A 133 -2.91 -1.77 -15.99
N GLU A 134 -3.15 -3.05 -16.23
CA GLU A 134 -4.45 -3.70 -16.08
C GLU A 134 -4.26 -5.18 -15.74
N ILE A 135 -5.14 -5.72 -14.88
CA ILE A 135 -5.19 -7.13 -14.52
C ILE A 135 -6.63 -7.60 -14.72
N SER A 136 -6.83 -8.52 -15.65
CA SER A 136 -8.14 -9.14 -15.91
C SER A 136 -8.18 -10.55 -15.31
N LEU A 137 -9.22 -10.82 -14.51
CA LEU A 137 -9.47 -12.13 -13.91
C LEU A 137 -10.79 -12.69 -14.45
N SER A 138 -10.74 -13.88 -15.05
CA SER A 138 -11.92 -14.58 -15.54
C SER A 138 -12.14 -15.88 -14.76
N LEU A 139 -13.36 -16.11 -14.27
CA LEU A 139 -13.74 -17.32 -13.56
C LEU A 139 -14.74 -18.11 -14.42
N ASN A 140 -14.35 -19.26 -14.94
CA ASN A 140 -15.25 -20.16 -15.63
C ASN A 140 -15.79 -21.23 -14.67
N ARG A 141 -17.10 -21.21 -14.39
CA ARG A 141 -17.77 -22.15 -13.47
C ARG A 141 -18.24 -23.46 -14.12
N LYS A 142 -18.13 -23.62 -15.45
CA LYS A 142 -18.63 -24.81 -16.17
C LYS A 142 -17.66 -25.99 -16.21
N SER A 143 -16.38 -25.76 -15.97
CA SER A 143 -15.34 -26.77 -15.87
C SER A 143 -14.58 -26.57 -14.57
N LYS A 144 -14.12 -27.65 -13.94
CA LYS A 144 -13.22 -27.59 -12.79
C LYS A 144 -12.06 -26.63 -13.12
N PHE A 145 -12.17 -25.41 -12.58
CA PHE A 145 -11.28 -24.24 -12.63
C PHE A 145 -10.27 -24.16 -13.79
N LEU A 146 -10.63 -23.44 -14.85
CA LEU A 146 -9.64 -22.88 -15.80
C LEU A 146 -9.47 -21.38 -15.50
N PHE A 147 -8.29 -20.98 -15.02
CA PHE A 147 -7.91 -19.57 -14.84
C PHE A 147 -7.11 -19.12 -16.06
N SER A 148 -7.64 -18.17 -16.82
CA SER A 148 -6.89 -17.47 -17.86
C SER A 148 -6.60 -16.05 -17.38
N LEU A 149 -5.32 -15.70 -17.34
CA LEU A 149 -4.83 -14.37 -17.00
C LEU A 149 -4.16 -13.78 -18.24
N THR A 150 -4.71 -12.67 -18.73
CA THR A 150 -4.13 -11.93 -19.84
C THR A 150 -3.46 -10.67 -19.32
N ILE A 151 -2.14 -10.60 -19.43
CA ILE A 151 -1.36 -9.38 -19.15
C ILE A 151 -1.36 -8.55 -20.45
N ILE A 152 -2.14 -7.47 -20.48
CA ILE A 152 -2.14 -6.56 -21.63
C ILE A 152 -1.00 -5.56 -21.44
N LYS A 153 0.06 -5.72 -22.24
CA LYS A 153 1.19 -4.78 -22.28
C LYS A 153 0.90 -3.72 -23.35
N LYS A 154 0.61 -2.48 -22.94
CA LYS A 154 0.52 -1.36 -23.89
C LYS A 154 1.93 -0.96 -24.31
N ILE A 155 2.41 -1.50 -25.42
CA ILE A 155 3.58 -0.98 -26.15
C ILE A 155 3.04 -0.11 -27.28
N ASN A 156 3.63 1.07 -27.45
CA ASN A 156 3.20 2.18 -28.28
C ASN A 156 2.55 1.80 -29.64
N SER A 157 1.40 2.44 -29.90
CA SER A 157 0.89 2.83 -31.23
C SER A 157 0.96 1.78 -32.35
N LEU A 158 0.10 0.76 -32.33
CA LEU A 158 -0.72 0.25 -33.46
C LEU A 158 -1.56 -0.97 -32.99
N PHE A 159 -2.80 -1.07 -33.51
CA PHE A 159 -3.91 -2.04 -33.32
C PHE A 159 -3.53 -3.56 -33.22
N PHE A 160 -4.30 -4.58 -32.79
CA PHE A 160 -5.61 -4.88 -32.13
C PHE A 160 -5.61 -6.42 -31.86
N ILE A 161 -6.39 -6.95 -30.89
CA ILE A 161 -7.30 -8.13 -31.03
C ILE A 161 -8.00 -8.47 -29.69
N PHE A 162 -9.30 -8.75 -29.83
CA PHE A 162 -10.40 -8.93 -28.88
C PHE A 162 -10.39 -10.23 -28.04
N ILE A 163 -11.26 -10.26 -27.00
CA ILE A 163 -12.34 -11.24 -26.68
C ILE A 163 -12.69 -11.10 -25.16
N PHE A 164 -13.91 -10.86 -24.65
CA PHE A 164 -15.18 -11.58 -24.87
C PHE A 164 -16.42 -10.67 -24.70
N ARG A 165 -17.42 -10.95 -25.55
CA ARG A 165 -18.80 -10.49 -25.52
C ARG A 165 -19.59 -11.34 -24.52
N CYS A 166 -20.19 -10.75 -23.48
CA CYS A 166 -21.16 -11.46 -22.64
C CYS A 166 -22.58 -11.02 -23.01
N SER A 167 -23.28 -11.86 -23.77
CA SER A 167 -24.74 -11.77 -23.94
C SER A 167 -25.40 -12.45 -22.75
N ILE A 168 -26.21 -11.69 -22.01
CA ILE A 168 -27.07 -12.23 -20.96
C ILE A 168 -28.27 -12.86 -21.66
N LYS A 169 -28.39 -14.19 -21.61
CA LYS A 169 -29.70 -14.84 -21.73
C LYS A 169 -30.10 -15.30 -20.33
N SER A 170 -31.19 -14.72 -19.84
CA SER A 170 -31.89 -15.12 -18.63
C SER A 170 -32.23 -16.61 -18.69
N PHE A 171 -31.98 -17.32 -17.59
CA PHE A 171 -32.63 -18.58 -17.30
C PHE A 171 -33.54 -18.34 -16.10
N ILE A 172 -34.83 -18.21 -16.37
CA ILE A 172 -35.88 -18.74 -15.50
C ILE A 172 -35.88 -20.25 -15.74
#